data_AF-A0A9D1L2V3-F1
#
_entry.id   AF-A0A9D1L2V3-F1
#
_cell.length_a   1.000
_cell.length_b   1.000
_cell.length_c   1.000
_cell.angle_alpha   90.00
_cell.angle_beta   90.00
_cell.angle_gamma   90.00
#
_symmetry.space_group_name_H-M   'P 1'
#
loop_
_entity.id
_entity.type
_entity.pdbx_description
1 polymer ?
#
loop_
_entity_poly.entity_id
_entity_poly.type
_entity_poly.pdbx_seq_one_letter_code
_entity_poly.pdbx_strand_id
1 'polypeptide(L)'
;MPLVGQIPVFGIIQVCLGLQFSIFPVIGMMKVRKPGALLFMSLCCGVVLVFMNTVMFVCILLCAVIAEGLVLLIFRGYQKDGACLFAGTIYFPVTLPFLYIYYRFLYSWTGKEGQAVNAFIGSSAGMAVGMSIAVLAICFVGALIGVIISRELKKSGVMKK
;
A
#
# COMPACT_ATOMS: atom_id res chain seq x y z
N MET A 1 15.81 -1.07 2.91
CA MET A 1 16.04 0.37 3.17
C MET A 1 16.89 0.46 4.43
N PRO A 2 18.23 0.59 4.32
CA PRO A 2 19.12 0.44 5.47
C PRO A 2 18.90 1.50 6.56
N LEU A 3 18.51 2.74 6.23
CA LEU A 3 18.22 3.77 7.24
C LEU A 3 16.89 3.57 7.98
N VAL A 4 15.84 3.12 7.29
CA VAL A 4 14.48 3.03 7.87
C VAL A 4 14.24 1.67 8.54
N GLY A 5 14.95 0.61 8.11
CA GLY A 5 14.89 -0.71 8.73
C GLY A 5 15.65 -0.82 10.06
N GLN A 6 16.48 0.17 10.40
CA GLN A 6 17.22 0.22 11.67
C GLN A 6 16.46 0.90 12.80
N ILE A 7 15.36 1.61 12.49
CA ILE A 7 14.49 2.24 13.49
C ILE A 7 13.29 1.31 13.71
N PRO A 8 13.18 0.63 14.86
CA PRO A 8 12.15 -0.37 15.07
C PRO A 8 10.81 0.25 15.48
N VAL A 9 10.30 1.16 14.66
CA VAL A 9 9.01 1.83 14.88
C VAL A 9 7.98 1.23 13.92
N PHE A 10 6.88 0.72 14.48
CA PHE A 10 5.78 0.15 13.70
C PHE A 10 5.24 1.18 12.71
N GLY A 11 5.15 0.81 11.44
CA GLY A 11 4.59 1.68 10.40
C GLY A 11 5.53 2.72 9.80
N ILE A 12 6.78 2.85 10.25
CA ILE A 12 7.69 3.90 9.74
C ILE A 12 8.01 3.72 8.25
N ILE A 13 8.26 2.48 7.83
CA ILE A 13 8.46 2.12 6.42
C ILE A 13 7.20 2.45 5.61
N GLN A 14 6.01 2.23 6.18
CA GLN A 14 4.75 2.51 5.51
C GLN A 14 4.46 4.03 5.44
N VAL A 15 4.88 4.82 6.41
CA VAL A 15 4.79 6.29 6.32
C VAL A 15 5.66 6.80 5.18
N CYS A 16 6.92 6.34 5.08
CA CYS A 16 7.83 6.76 4.01
C CYS A 16 7.36 6.34 2.61
N LEU A 17 6.82 5.13 2.49
CA LEU A 17 6.44 4.56 1.20
C LEU A 17 4.99 4.83 0.80
N GLY A 18 4.12 5.15 1.76
CA GLY A 18 2.68 5.27 1.51
C GLY A 18 2.35 6.33 0.47
N LEU A 19 3.15 7.40 0.41
CA LEU A 19 2.99 8.43 -0.61
C LEU A 19 3.35 7.89 -2.02
N GLN A 20 4.45 7.16 -2.17
CA GLN A 20 4.88 6.59 -3.46
C GLN A 20 3.91 5.50 -3.95
N PHE A 21 3.54 4.59 -3.06
CA PHE A 21 2.63 3.48 -3.36
C PHE A 21 1.16 3.89 -3.47
N SER A 22 0.83 5.14 -3.14
CA SER A 22 -0.50 5.70 -3.40
C SER A 22 -0.53 6.54 -4.68
N ILE A 23 0.45 7.42 -4.90
CA ILE A 23 0.48 8.31 -6.08
C ILE A 23 0.56 7.51 -7.39
N PHE A 24 1.57 6.65 -7.54
CA PHE A 24 1.84 5.99 -8.83
C PHE A 24 0.73 5.03 -9.26
N PRO A 25 0.21 4.15 -8.38
CA PRO A 25 -0.90 3.27 -8.75
C PRO A 25 -2.17 4.06 -9.09
N VAL A 26 -2.46 5.17 -8.39
CA VAL A 26 -3.61 6.02 -8.71
C VAL A 26 -3.49 6.62 -10.11
N ILE A 27 -2.31 7.11 -10.48
CA ILE A 27 -2.06 7.61 -11.84
C ILE A 27 -2.26 6.50 -12.88
N GLY A 28 -1.72 5.31 -12.62
CA GLY A 28 -1.92 4.15 -13.50
C GLY A 28 -3.38 3.74 -13.66
N MET A 29 -4.14 3.68 -12.56
CA MET A 29 -5.58 3.37 -12.57
C MET A 29 -6.38 4.44 -13.31
N MET A 30 -6.02 5.71 -13.15
CA MET A 30 -6.65 6.83 -13.85
C MET A 30 -6.39 6.84 -15.35
N LYS A 31 -5.30 6.20 -15.81
CA LYS A 31 -4.98 5.99 -17.22
C LYS A 31 -5.78 4.83 -17.82
N VAL A 32 -5.70 3.65 -17.21
CA VAL A 32 -6.28 2.42 -17.78
C VAL A 32 -7.79 2.36 -17.55
N ARG A 33 -8.28 2.78 -16.37
CA ARG A 33 -9.69 2.74 -15.95
C ARG A 33 -10.42 1.40 -16.18
N LYS A 34 -9.68 0.28 -16.16
CA LYS A 34 -10.24 -1.08 -16.28
C LYS A 34 -10.13 -1.84 -14.96
N PRO A 35 -11.10 -2.71 -14.64
CA PRO A 35 -10.97 -3.65 -13.53
C PRO A 35 -9.75 -4.54 -13.75
N GLY A 36 -9.01 -4.83 -12.68
CA GLY A 36 -7.76 -5.59 -12.68
C GLY A 36 -6.50 -4.73 -12.91
N ALA A 37 -6.64 -3.42 -13.12
CA ALA A 37 -5.49 -2.54 -13.33
C ALA A 37 -4.57 -2.48 -12.09
N LEU A 38 -5.15 -2.44 -10.88
CA LEU A 38 -4.36 -2.41 -9.64
C LEU A 38 -3.61 -3.73 -9.44
N LEU A 39 -4.30 -4.85 -9.68
CA LEU A 39 -3.70 -6.19 -9.64
C LEU A 39 -2.53 -6.34 -10.60
N PHE A 40 -2.71 -5.95 -11.86
CA PHE A 40 -1.66 -6.09 -12.86
C PHE A 40 -0.44 -5.21 -12.55
N MET A 41 -0.68 -3.96 -12.12
CA MET A 41 0.41 -3.09 -11.67
C MET A 41 1.14 -3.65 -10.46
N SER A 42 0.39 -4.16 -9.48
CA SER A 42 0.96 -4.78 -8.28
C SER A 42 1.75 -6.05 -8.61
N LEU A 43 1.30 -6.86 -9.57
CA LEU A 43 2.02 -8.03 -10.05
C LEU A 43 3.35 -7.64 -10.68
N CYS A 44 3.36 -6.66 -11.60
CA CYS A 44 4.58 -6.20 -12.25
C CYS A 44 5.58 -5.59 -11.25
N CYS A 45 5.11 -4.73 -10.33
CA CYS A 45 5.95 -4.21 -9.25
C CYS A 45 6.43 -5.34 -8.32
N GLY A 46 5.54 -6.28 -8.02
CA GLY A 46 5.76 -7.40 -7.15
C GLY A 46 6.87 -8.33 -7.64
N VAL A 47 6.92 -8.66 -8.93
CA VAL A 47 7.98 -9.50 -9.53
C VAL A 47 9.35 -8.87 -9.31
N VAL A 48 9.47 -7.55 -9.40
CA VAL A 48 10.73 -6.84 -9.08
C VAL A 48 11.05 -6.93 -7.58
N LEU A 49 10.03 -6.82 -6.72
CA LEU A 49 10.17 -6.95 -5.27
C LEU A 49 10.58 -8.37 -4.82
N VAL A 50 10.26 -9.43 -5.58
CA VAL A 50 10.68 -10.83 -5.28
C VAL A 50 12.20 -10.93 -5.13
N PHE A 51 12.96 -10.26 -5.99
CA PHE A 51 14.43 -10.26 -5.93
C PHE A 51 14.98 -9.61 -4.66
N MET A 52 14.17 -8.78 -3.99
CA MET A 52 14.54 -8.12 -2.74
C MET A 52 14.05 -8.90 -1.51
N ASN A 53 12.79 -9.35 -1.53
CA ASN A 53 12.21 -10.17 -0.47
C ASN A 53 10.91 -10.83 -0.95
N THR A 54 10.86 -12.16 -0.95
CA THR A 54 9.69 -12.96 -1.34
C THR A 54 8.44 -12.64 -0.52
N VAL A 55 8.59 -12.23 0.75
CA VAL A 55 7.46 -11.90 1.64
C VAL A 55 6.74 -10.63 1.18
N MET A 56 7.49 -9.62 0.71
CA MET A 56 6.90 -8.37 0.23
C MET A 56 6.06 -8.58 -1.03
N PHE A 57 6.48 -9.49 -1.90
CA PHE A 57 5.72 -9.89 -3.09
C PHE A 57 4.34 -10.45 -2.74
N VAL A 58 4.29 -11.42 -1.83
CA VAL A 58 3.02 -12.07 -1.45
C VAL A 58 2.10 -11.08 -0.75
N CYS A 59 2.63 -10.27 0.18
CA CYS A 59 1.85 -9.26 0.88
C CYS A 59 1.24 -8.22 -0.05
N ILE A 60 2.02 -7.69 -1.00
CA ILE A 60 1.53 -6.62 -1.88
C ILE A 60 0.49 -7.16 -2.88
N LEU A 61 0.67 -8.39 -3.35
CA LEU A 61 -0.25 -9.06 -4.27
C LEU A 61 -1.58 -9.40 -3.56
N LEU A 62 -1.53 -9.90 -2.32
CA LEU A 62 -2.75 -10.09 -1.50
C LEU A 62 -3.47 -8.76 -1.23
N CYS A 63 -2.74 -7.70 -0.89
CA CYS A 63 -3.33 -6.38 -0.69
C CYS A 63 -3.98 -5.84 -1.98
N ALA A 64 -3.36 -6.09 -3.13
CA ALA A 64 -3.93 -5.76 -4.44
C ALA A 64 -5.23 -6.51 -4.69
N VAL A 65 -5.29 -7.81 -4.40
CA VAL A 65 -6.51 -8.63 -4.56
C VAL A 65 -7.64 -8.11 -3.68
N ILE A 66 -7.35 -7.77 -2.43
CA ILE A 66 -8.35 -7.25 -1.50
C ILE A 66 -8.82 -5.86 -1.91
N ALA A 67 -7.89 -4.95 -2.23
CA ALA A 67 -8.22 -3.60 -2.64
C ALA A 67 -9.01 -3.57 -3.96
N GLU A 68 -8.61 -4.36 -4.95
CA GLU A 68 -9.33 -4.54 -6.20
C GLU A 68 -10.71 -5.14 -5.95
N GLY A 69 -10.80 -6.21 -5.15
CA GLY A 69 -12.08 -6.84 -4.78
C GLY A 69 -13.06 -5.86 -4.12
N LEU A 70 -12.58 -5.05 -3.16
CA LEU A 70 -13.38 -4.01 -2.50
C LEU A 70 -13.87 -2.94 -3.50
N VAL A 71 -13.01 -2.51 -4.41
CA VAL A 71 -13.36 -1.49 -5.42
C VAL A 71 -14.36 -2.05 -6.42
N LEU A 72 -14.19 -3.30 -6.85
CA LEU A 72 -15.14 -3.98 -7.75
C LEU A 72 -16.50 -4.18 -7.08
N LEU A 73 -16.54 -4.53 -5.80
CA LEU A 73 -17.78 -4.68 -5.04
C LEU A 73 -18.52 -3.36 -4.84
N ILE A 74 -17.82 -2.28 -4.48
CA ILE A 74 -18.45 -0.99 -4.14
C ILE A 74 -18.74 -0.15 -5.38
N PHE A 75 -17.78 -0.03 -6.30
CA PHE A 75 -17.84 0.91 -7.42
C PHE A 75 -18.06 0.25 -8.78
N ARG A 76 -18.11 -1.09 -8.85
CA ARG A 76 -18.19 -1.88 -10.10
C ARG A 76 -17.07 -1.54 -11.11
N GLY A 77 -15.93 -1.06 -10.61
CA GLY A 77 -14.74 -0.74 -11.41
C GLY A 77 -14.25 0.72 -11.28
N TYR A 78 -13.27 1.07 -12.12
CA TYR A 78 -12.52 2.35 -12.06
C TYR A 78 -13.09 3.48 -12.95
N GLN A 79 -14.39 3.44 -13.25
CA GLN A 79 -15.04 4.47 -14.08
C GLN A 79 -15.13 5.82 -13.36
N LYS A 80 -15.28 5.81 -12.02
CA LYS A 80 -15.36 7.01 -11.19
C LYS A 80 -13.98 7.37 -10.63
N ASP A 81 -13.65 8.66 -10.63
CA ASP A 81 -12.42 9.18 -10.02
C ASP A 81 -12.32 8.82 -8.52
N GLY A 82 -13.47 8.75 -7.83
CA GLY A 82 -13.55 8.32 -6.43
C GLY A 82 -13.13 6.86 -6.21
N ALA A 83 -13.31 5.98 -7.20
CA ALA A 83 -12.88 4.58 -7.11
C ALA A 83 -11.34 4.47 -7.16
N CYS A 84 -10.69 5.28 -7.99
CA CYS A 84 -9.23 5.37 -8.02
C CYS A 84 -8.68 5.94 -6.71
N LEU A 85 -9.32 6.98 -6.16
CA LEU A 85 -8.93 7.56 -4.87
C LEU A 85 -9.05 6.54 -3.74
N PHE A 86 -10.17 5.83 -3.67
CA PHE A 86 -10.44 4.80 -2.66
C PHE A 86 -9.43 3.65 -2.76
N ALA A 87 -9.15 3.17 -3.97
CA ALA A 87 -8.18 2.11 -4.21
C ALA A 87 -6.76 2.50 -3.77
N GLY A 88 -6.29 3.71 -4.14
CA GLY A 88 -4.96 4.20 -3.73
C GLY A 88 -4.85 4.40 -2.22
N THR A 89 -5.95 4.81 -1.58
CA THR A 89 -6.00 5.00 -0.14
C THR A 89 -5.99 3.68 0.63
N ILE A 90 -6.60 2.61 0.11
CA ILE A 90 -6.75 1.33 0.84
C ILE A 90 -5.63 0.35 0.51
N TYR A 91 -5.13 0.36 -0.72
CA TYR A 91 -4.15 -0.59 -1.20
C TYR A 91 -2.92 -0.73 -0.29
N PHE A 92 -2.36 0.39 0.15
CA PHE A 92 -1.14 0.39 0.94
C PHE A 92 -1.38 0.24 2.45
N PRO A 93 -2.39 0.87 3.08
CA PRO A 93 -2.68 0.66 4.50
C PRO A 93 -3.19 -0.74 4.83
N VAL A 94 -3.81 -1.46 3.88
CA VAL A 94 -4.16 -2.88 4.09
C VAL A 94 -2.92 -3.72 4.34
N THR A 95 -1.72 -3.29 3.93
CA THR A 95 -0.48 -4.02 4.28
C THR A 95 -0.21 -4.06 5.78
N LEU A 96 -0.67 -3.06 6.56
CA LEU A 96 -0.45 -2.98 8.02
C LEU A 96 -1.04 -4.16 8.80
N PRO A 97 -2.35 -4.50 8.69
CA PRO A 97 -2.91 -5.64 9.38
C PRO A 97 -2.29 -6.97 8.92
N PHE A 98 -1.95 -7.12 7.64
CA PHE A 98 -1.22 -8.29 7.15
C PHE A 98 0.16 -8.41 7.80
N LEU A 99 0.90 -7.30 7.90
CA LEU A 99 2.20 -7.26 8.56
C LEU A 99 2.08 -7.60 10.05
N TYR A 100 1.05 -7.09 10.73
CA TYR A 100 0.78 -7.40 12.14
C TYR A 100 0.52 -8.90 12.36
N ILE A 101 -0.32 -9.53 11.53
CA ILE A 101 -0.59 -10.97 11.59
C ILE A 101 0.69 -11.77 11.28
N TYR A 102 1.43 -11.38 10.26
CA TYR A 102 2.69 -12.02 9.88
C TYR A 102 3.72 -11.97 11.01
N TYR A 103 3.90 -10.81 11.64
CA TYR A 103 4.79 -10.65 12.79
C TYR A 103 4.34 -11.50 13.99
N ARG A 104 3.04 -11.55 14.27
CA ARG A 104 2.50 -12.39 15.36
C ARG A 104 2.68 -13.89 15.09
N PHE A 105 2.59 -14.31 13.83
CA PHE A 105 2.77 -15.70 13.43
C PHE A 105 4.24 -16.13 13.51
N LEU A 106 5.17 -15.34 12.96
CA LEU A 106 6.62 -15.57 13.06
C LEU A 106 7.13 -15.59 14.50
N TYR A 107 6.57 -14.74 15.37
CA TYR A 107 6.93 -14.71 16.79
C TYR A 107 6.63 -16.03 17.51
N SER A 108 5.60 -16.77 17.08
CA SER A 108 5.27 -18.07 17.66
C SER A 108 6.26 -19.18 17.28
N TRP A 109 7.03 -19.01 16.20
CA TRP A 109 7.92 -20.03 15.66
C TRP A 109 9.43 -19.71 15.80
N THR A 110 9.83 -18.43 15.84
CA THR A 110 11.25 -18.03 15.74
C THR A 110 11.71 -17.22 16.96
N GLY A 111 12.09 -17.90 18.04
CA GLY A 111 12.46 -17.30 19.34
C GLY A 111 13.73 -16.42 19.41
N LYS A 112 14.49 -16.21 18.32
CA LYS A 112 15.70 -15.35 18.30
C LYS A 112 15.63 -14.17 17.31
N GLU A 113 14.96 -14.30 16.17
CA GLU A 113 14.63 -13.16 15.30
C GLU A 113 13.46 -12.32 15.85
N GLY A 114 12.81 -12.82 16.91
CA GLY A 114 11.78 -12.12 17.66
C GLY A 114 12.21 -10.82 18.36
N GLN A 115 13.50 -10.48 18.45
CA GLN A 115 13.95 -9.22 19.07
C GLN A 115 13.71 -7.98 18.20
N ALA A 116 13.90 -8.09 16.87
CA ALA A 116 13.54 -7.01 15.95
C ALA A 116 12.02 -6.82 15.91
N VAL A 117 11.26 -7.92 15.98
CA VAL A 117 9.79 -7.97 15.99
C VAL A 117 9.20 -7.49 17.34
N ASN A 118 9.86 -7.77 18.46
CA ASN A 118 9.48 -7.28 19.80
C ASN A 118 9.57 -5.77 19.92
N ALA A 119 10.49 -5.11 19.21
CA ALA A 119 10.53 -3.66 19.20
C ALA A 119 9.37 -3.05 18.39
N PHE A 120 8.85 -3.76 17.38
CA PHE A 120 7.65 -3.36 16.63
C PHE A 120 6.33 -3.59 17.40
N ILE A 121 6.23 -4.63 18.22
CA ILE A 121 5.03 -4.92 19.04
C ILE A 121 5.09 -4.26 20.43
N GLY A 122 6.30 -3.97 20.94
CA GLY A 122 6.54 -3.35 22.24
C GLY A 122 6.18 -1.86 22.29
N SER A 123 5.94 -1.21 21.15
CA SER A 123 5.29 0.11 21.14
C SER A 123 3.83 -0.08 21.51
N SER A 124 3.39 0.59 22.59
CA SER A 124 2.02 0.57 23.10
C SER A 124 0.96 0.46 21.99
N ALA A 125 -0.12 -0.31 22.23
CA ALA A 125 -1.20 -0.47 21.24
C ALA A 125 -1.70 0.87 20.67
N GLY A 126 -1.63 1.95 21.45
CA GLY A 126 -1.90 3.32 21.00
C GLY A 126 -0.96 3.86 19.92
N MET A 127 0.34 3.57 19.97
CA MET A 127 1.31 3.94 18.93
C MET A 127 1.05 3.18 17.63
N ALA A 128 0.71 1.89 17.69
CA ALA A 128 0.38 1.10 16.51
C ALA A 128 -0.88 1.61 15.80
N VAL A 129 -1.90 1.98 16.59
CA VAL A 129 -3.14 2.60 16.07
C VAL A 129 -2.84 3.99 15.50
N GLY A 130 -2.09 4.82 16.22
CA GLY A 130 -1.70 6.17 15.76
C GLY A 130 -0.93 6.14 14.45
N MET A 131 0.04 5.24 14.32
CA MET A 131 0.81 5.05 13.08
C MET A 131 -0.06 4.52 11.95
N SER A 132 -1.00 3.63 12.22
CA SER A 132 -1.94 3.14 11.20
C SER A 132 -2.83 4.26 10.65
N ILE A 133 -3.30 5.16 11.53
CA ILE A 133 -4.05 6.36 11.14
C ILE A 133 -3.17 7.32 10.33
N ALA A 134 -1.93 7.53 10.75
CA ALA A 134 -0.99 8.38 10.02
C ALA A 134 -0.70 7.84 8.61
N VAL A 135 -0.49 6.54 8.47
CA VAL A 135 -0.31 5.88 7.17
C VAL A 135 -1.56 6.03 6.30
N LEU A 136 -2.76 5.83 6.86
CA LEU A 136 -4.02 6.06 6.14
C LEU A 136 -4.13 7.50 5.65
N ALA A 137 -3.82 8.49 6.49
CA ALA A 137 -3.84 9.89 6.12
C ALA A 137 -2.85 10.21 5.00
N ILE A 138 -1.62 9.71 5.09
CA ILE A 138 -0.59 9.90 4.05
C ILE A 138 -1.01 9.23 2.74
N CYS A 139 -1.57 8.02 2.80
CA CYS A 139 -2.05 7.33 1.61
C CYS A 139 -3.22 8.07 0.97
N PHE A 140 -4.11 8.67 1.76
CA PHE A 140 -5.20 9.52 1.26
C PHE A 140 -4.66 10.77 0.57
N VAL A 141 -3.70 11.48 1.19
CA VAL A 141 -3.05 12.65 0.58
C VAL A 141 -2.32 12.27 -0.71
N GLY A 142 -1.57 11.16 -0.70
CA GLY A 142 -0.92 10.62 -1.90
C GLY A 142 -1.93 10.28 -3.00
N ALA A 143 -3.08 9.72 -2.65
CA ALA A 143 -4.11 9.38 -3.62
C ALA A 143 -4.73 10.64 -4.23
N LEU A 144 -4.99 11.68 -3.41
CA LEU A 144 -5.48 12.97 -3.88
C LEU A 144 -4.49 13.63 -4.86
N ILE A 145 -3.21 13.67 -4.49
CA ILE A 145 -2.15 14.21 -5.36
C ILE A 145 -2.09 13.41 -6.67
N GLY A 146 -2.17 12.07 -6.61
CA GLY A 146 -2.22 11.22 -7.79
C GLY A 146 -3.40 11.53 -8.72
N VAL A 147 -4.59 11.79 -8.16
CA VAL A 147 -5.78 12.22 -8.94
C VAL A 147 -5.56 13.59 -9.57
N ILE A 148 -5.02 14.57 -8.83
CA ILE A 148 -4.75 15.92 -9.34
C ILE A 148 -3.75 15.87 -10.50
N ILE A 149 -2.62 15.19 -10.31
CA ILE A 149 -1.60 15.01 -11.36
C ILE A 149 -2.23 14.33 -12.58
N SER A 150 -3.03 13.27 -12.38
CA SER A 150 -3.70 12.58 -13.49
C SER A 150 -4.66 13.49 -14.26
N ARG A 151 -5.33 14.43 -13.58
CA ARG A 151 -6.22 15.40 -14.23
C ARG A 151 -5.43 16.43 -15.04
N GLU A 152 -4.32 16.92 -14.50
CA GLU A 152 -3.44 17.84 -15.23
C GLU A 152 -2.80 17.16 -16.45
N LEU A 153 -2.33 15.92 -16.31
CA LEU A 153 -1.80 15.14 -17.44
C LEU A 153 -2.84 14.87 -18.54
N LYS A 154 -4.12 14.76 -18.18
CA LYS A 154 -5.23 14.67 -19.14
C LYS A 154 -5.45 15.98 -19.87
N LYS A 155 -5.42 17.11 -19.17
CA LYS A 155 -5.57 18.45 -19.78
C LYS A 155 -4.45 18.75 -20.77
N SER A 156 -3.21 18.37 -20.45
CA SER A 156 -2.06 18.54 -21.33
C SER A 156 -2.04 17.58 -22.54
N GLY A 157 -3.04 16.69 -22.68
CA GLY A 157 -3.14 15.76 -23.82
C GLY A 157 -2.15 14.59 -23.80
N VAL A 158 -1.27 14.50 -22.78
CA VAL A 158 -0.30 13.42 -22.59
C VAL A 158 -1.00 12.12 -22.19
N MET A 159 -2.10 12.24 -21.44
CA MET A 159 -2.93 11.11 -21.02
C MET A 159 -4.19 11.02 -21.89
N LYS A 160 -4.06 10.43 -23.09
CA LYS A 160 -5.22 10.04 -23.91
C LYS A 160 -5.88 8.79 -23.31
N LYS A 161 -7.22 8.77 -23.34
CA LYS A 161 -8.03 7.62 -22.90
C LYS A 161 -7.75 6.39 -23.75
#